data_AF-A0A7S2CPT9-F1
#
_entry.id   AF-A0A7S2CPT9-F1
#
_cell.length_a   1.000
_cell.length_b   1.000
_cell.length_c   1.000
_cell.angle_alpha   90.00
_cell.angle_beta   90.00
_cell.angle_gamma   90.00
#
_symmetry.space_group_name_H-M   'P 1'
#
loop_
_entity.id
_entity.type
_entity.pdbx_description
1 polymer ?
#
loop_
_entity_poly.entity_id
_entity_poly.type
_entity_poly.pdbx_seq_one_letter_code
_entity_poly.pdbx_strand_id
1 'polypeptide(L)'
;PILPVSRSWNFVKQAKNTDWAYVIFDWDNFFASYMTSLDPAAKGIAYSNLIQVVRSRTARGFVPNYSAGGSKSVDRSEPPIGAKVLYEMYTKYKDTWLVELLFDDLLAWNDWFLSSRTFGPLGLISLGSDTIDGYTDSSAGSMQGGRFESGLDNSPMYD
;
A
#
# COMPACT_ATOMS: atom_id res chain seq x y z
N PRO A 1 -11.50 -4.17 -12.17
CA PRO A 1 -12.42 -3.65 -11.14
C PRO A 1 -11.61 -3.24 -9.91
N ILE A 2 -11.93 -2.10 -9.29
CA ILE A 2 -11.18 -1.57 -8.15
C ILE A 2 -11.99 -1.79 -6.87
N LEU A 3 -11.33 -2.04 -5.73
CA LEU A 3 -11.97 -2.09 -4.41
C LEU A 3 -11.52 -0.86 -3.59
N PRO A 4 -12.00 0.36 -3.90
CA PRO A 4 -11.60 1.56 -3.18
C PRO A 4 -12.19 1.55 -1.76
N VAL A 5 -11.56 2.29 -0.86
CA VAL A 5 -12.14 2.51 0.47
C VAL A 5 -13.49 3.22 0.35
N SER A 6 -14.47 2.82 1.16
CA SER A 6 -15.86 3.31 1.07
C SER A 6 -16.09 4.73 1.58
N ARG A 7 -15.02 5.45 1.97
CA ARG A 7 -15.10 6.82 2.48
C ARG A 7 -15.30 7.82 1.33
N SER A 8 -15.88 8.97 1.62
CA SER A 8 -16.03 10.10 0.68
C SER A 8 -14.71 10.82 0.36
N TRP A 9 -13.58 10.12 0.49
CA TRP A 9 -12.25 10.65 0.22
C TRP A 9 -11.95 10.60 -1.27
N ASN A 10 -11.45 11.71 -1.79
CA ASN A 10 -10.99 11.82 -3.17
C ASN A 10 -9.66 12.56 -3.19
N PHE A 11 -8.58 11.85 -3.52
CA PHE A 11 -7.23 12.42 -3.57
C PHE A 11 -6.78 12.71 -5.01
N VAL A 12 -7.67 12.54 -6.00
CA VAL A 12 -7.40 12.79 -7.42
C VAL A 12 -7.35 14.30 -7.66
N LYS A 13 -6.19 14.82 -8.08
CA LYS A 13 -5.96 16.27 -8.23
C LYS A 13 -6.81 16.92 -9.32
N GLN A 14 -7.08 16.19 -10.40
CA GLN A 14 -7.81 16.68 -11.58
C GLN A 14 -8.77 15.61 -12.10
N ALA A 15 -9.73 15.21 -11.24
CA ALA A 15 -10.75 14.24 -11.64
C ALA A 15 -11.57 14.79 -12.81
N LYS A 16 -11.81 13.96 -13.85
CA LYS A 16 -12.63 14.37 -15.00
C LYS A 16 -14.09 14.59 -14.61
N ASN A 17 -14.61 13.76 -13.71
CA ASN A 17 -15.94 13.84 -13.11
C ASN A 17 -15.94 12.99 -11.81
N THR A 18 -17.10 12.80 -11.19
CA THR A 18 -17.27 12.00 -9.96
C THR A 18 -16.92 10.52 -10.12
N ASP A 19 -16.97 9.96 -11.33
CA ASP A 19 -16.62 8.55 -11.59
C ASP A 19 -15.10 8.32 -11.46
N TRP A 20 -14.32 9.39 -11.48
CA TRP A 20 -12.86 9.37 -11.33
C TRP A 20 -12.41 9.73 -9.92
N ALA A 21 -13.33 9.95 -8.98
CA ALA A 21 -13.01 10.26 -7.60
C ALA A 21 -12.73 8.97 -6.81
N TYR A 22 -11.48 8.79 -6.38
CA TYR A 22 -11.10 7.63 -5.56
C TYR A 22 -9.82 7.89 -4.77
N VAL A 23 -9.56 6.98 -3.84
CA VAL A 23 -8.26 6.73 -3.25
C VAL A 23 -8.22 5.25 -2.87
N ILE A 24 -7.05 4.64 -3.02
CA ILE A 24 -6.75 3.32 -2.46
C ILE A 24 -5.69 3.49 -1.37
N PHE A 25 -5.79 2.68 -0.33
CA PHE A 25 -4.83 2.62 0.77
C PHE A 25 -4.20 1.23 0.76
N ASP A 26 -2.91 1.18 1.08
CA ASP A 26 -2.08 0.00 0.88
C ASP A 26 -2.63 -1.22 1.63
N TRP A 27 -2.67 -1.17 2.96
CA TRP A 27 -3.08 -2.34 3.75
C TRP A 27 -4.58 -2.67 3.59
N ASP A 28 -5.46 -1.67 3.44
CA ASP A 28 -6.89 -1.84 3.17
C ASP A 28 -7.10 -2.66 1.89
N ASN A 29 -6.41 -2.29 0.81
CA ASN A 29 -6.57 -2.95 -0.48
C ASN A 29 -5.95 -4.36 -0.48
N PHE A 30 -4.88 -4.60 0.28
CA PHE A 30 -4.38 -5.97 0.47
C PHE A 30 -5.38 -6.84 1.22
N PHE A 31 -5.94 -6.38 2.34
CA PHE A 31 -6.97 -7.14 3.06
C PHE A 31 -8.25 -7.32 2.24
N ALA A 32 -8.70 -6.29 1.52
CA ALA A 32 -9.85 -6.39 0.63
C ALA A 32 -9.64 -7.43 -0.48
N SER A 33 -8.44 -7.50 -1.05
CA SER A 33 -8.06 -8.53 -2.02
C SER A 33 -8.15 -9.93 -1.40
N TYR A 34 -7.59 -10.10 -0.20
CA TYR A 34 -7.62 -11.40 0.47
C TYR A 34 -9.06 -11.83 0.80
N MET A 35 -9.85 -10.98 1.44
CA MET A 35 -11.25 -11.27 1.79
C MET A 35 -12.09 -11.59 0.54
N THR A 36 -11.93 -10.81 -0.53
CA THR A 36 -12.66 -11.04 -1.79
C THR A 36 -12.23 -12.35 -2.45
N SER A 37 -10.96 -12.73 -2.32
CA SER A 37 -10.46 -14.02 -2.80
C SER A 37 -11.02 -15.22 -2.03
N LEU A 38 -11.72 -15.01 -0.91
CA LEU A 38 -12.37 -16.11 -0.20
C LEU A 38 -13.56 -16.68 -0.99
N ASP A 39 -14.17 -15.89 -1.88
CA ASP A 39 -15.18 -16.34 -2.83
C ASP A 39 -14.55 -16.65 -4.21
N PRO A 40 -14.56 -17.92 -4.67
CA PRO A 40 -14.11 -18.29 -6.00
C PRO A 40 -14.77 -17.51 -7.14
N ALA A 41 -16.04 -17.10 -7.00
CA ALA A 41 -16.73 -16.30 -8.01
C ALA A 41 -16.15 -14.89 -8.15
N ALA A 42 -15.52 -14.37 -7.08
CA ALA A 42 -14.91 -13.04 -7.04
C ALA A 42 -13.39 -13.05 -7.27
N LYS A 43 -12.77 -14.21 -7.58
CA LYS A 43 -11.31 -14.35 -7.78
C LYS A 43 -10.72 -13.29 -8.71
N GLY A 44 -11.38 -13.03 -9.84
CA GLY A 44 -10.90 -12.04 -10.83
C GLY A 44 -10.86 -10.61 -10.28
N ILE A 45 -11.82 -10.25 -9.44
CA ILE A 45 -11.87 -8.92 -8.79
C ILE A 45 -10.77 -8.82 -7.73
N ALA A 46 -10.58 -9.86 -6.92
CA ALA A 46 -9.50 -9.92 -5.94
C ALA A 46 -8.12 -9.76 -6.59
N TYR A 47 -7.89 -10.46 -7.71
CA TYR A 47 -6.61 -10.39 -8.43
C TYR A 47 -6.42 -9.00 -9.05
N SER A 48 -7.46 -8.44 -9.65
CA SER A 48 -7.43 -7.07 -10.18
C SER A 48 -7.03 -6.05 -9.11
N ASN A 49 -7.58 -6.17 -7.90
CA ASN A 49 -7.29 -5.26 -6.81
C ASN A 49 -5.87 -5.45 -6.26
N LEU A 50 -5.41 -6.70 -6.09
CA LEU A 50 -4.05 -7.01 -5.67
C LEU A 50 -3.01 -6.45 -6.64
N ILE A 51 -3.20 -6.66 -7.93
CA ILE A 51 -2.31 -6.14 -8.97
C ILE A 51 -2.31 -4.61 -8.90
N GLN A 52 -3.47 -3.98 -8.76
CA GLN A 52 -3.56 -2.52 -8.70
C GLN A 52 -2.78 -1.93 -7.51
N VAL A 53 -2.94 -2.48 -6.30
CA VAL A 53 -2.24 -1.96 -5.12
C VAL A 53 -0.73 -2.17 -5.23
N VAL A 54 -0.26 -3.34 -5.65
CA VAL A 54 1.18 -3.60 -5.84
C VAL A 54 1.77 -2.68 -6.93
N ARG A 55 1.08 -2.56 -8.07
CA ARG A 55 1.53 -1.71 -9.20
C ARG A 55 1.37 -0.22 -8.91
N SER A 56 0.74 0.16 -7.81
CA SER A 56 0.74 1.53 -7.31
C SER A 56 2.08 1.95 -6.69
N ARG A 57 3.07 1.05 -6.62
CA ARG A 57 4.42 1.33 -6.11
C ARG A 57 5.00 2.65 -6.60
N THR A 58 5.80 3.26 -5.74
CA THR A 58 6.53 4.49 -6.03
C THR A 58 7.78 4.19 -6.85
N ALA A 59 8.39 5.24 -7.42
CA ALA A 59 9.71 5.13 -8.04
C ALA A 59 10.81 4.71 -7.04
N ARG A 60 10.58 4.87 -5.73
CA ARG A 60 11.48 4.45 -4.65
C ARG A 60 11.35 2.96 -4.30
N GLY A 61 10.41 2.24 -4.90
CA GLY A 61 10.30 0.78 -4.79
C GLY A 61 9.31 0.25 -3.77
N PHE A 62 8.56 1.11 -3.06
CA PHE A 62 7.58 0.69 -2.06
C PHE A 62 6.14 0.96 -2.48
N VAL A 63 5.19 0.21 -1.89
CA VAL A 63 3.75 0.48 -2.04
C VAL A 63 3.35 1.65 -1.13
N PRO A 64 2.78 2.73 -1.65
CA PRO A 64 2.53 3.96 -0.88
C PRO A 64 1.33 3.81 0.06
N ASN A 65 1.39 4.44 1.24
CA ASN A 65 0.25 4.58 2.17
C ASN A 65 -1.07 4.91 1.47
N TYR A 66 -1.04 5.80 0.47
CA TYR A 66 -2.19 6.00 -0.41
C TYR A 66 -1.76 6.16 -1.87
N SER A 67 -2.66 5.80 -2.79
CA SER A 67 -2.55 6.14 -4.22
C SER A 67 -3.89 6.53 -4.81
N ALA A 68 -3.87 7.48 -5.73
CA ALA A 68 -5.04 7.95 -6.48
C ALA A 68 -4.63 8.44 -7.88
N GLY A 69 -5.58 8.96 -8.64
CA GLY A 69 -5.35 9.49 -9.98
C GLY A 69 -4.45 10.73 -9.96
N GLY A 70 -3.15 10.55 -10.19
CA GLY A 70 -2.17 11.64 -10.25
C GLY A 70 -1.61 12.09 -8.88
N SER A 71 -1.84 11.31 -7.82
CA SER A 71 -1.27 11.54 -6.50
C SER A 71 -1.02 10.22 -5.78
N LYS A 72 0.00 10.19 -4.93
CA LYS A 72 0.31 9.08 -4.02
C LYS A 72 1.27 9.58 -2.94
N SER A 73 1.30 8.92 -1.79
CA SER A 73 2.38 9.18 -0.83
C SER A 73 3.72 8.72 -1.42
N VAL A 74 4.77 9.51 -1.23
CA VAL A 74 6.13 9.15 -1.69
C VAL A 74 7.16 9.18 -0.57
N ASP A 75 6.73 9.56 0.63
CA ASP A 75 7.51 9.65 1.87
C ASP A 75 7.33 8.44 2.81
N ARG A 76 6.19 7.75 2.70
CA ARG A 76 5.75 6.69 3.62
C ARG A 76 4.90 5.61 2.95
N SER A 77 5.01 4.41 3.49
CA SER A 77 4.28 3.18 3.12
C SER A 77 3.19 2.87 4.16
N GLU A 78 2.74 1.62 4.24
CA GLU A 78 1.94 1.03 5.33
C GLU A 78 2.54 -0.35 5.70
N PRO A 79 2.00 -1.09 6.69
CA PRO A 79 2.56 -2.39 7.06
C PRO A 79 2.71 -3.35 5.86
N PRO A 80 3.90 -3.95 5.63
CA PRO A 80 4.23 -4.66 4.38
C PRO A 80 3.61 -6.06 4.28
N ILE A 81 2.28 -6.15 4.23
CA ILE A 81 1.54 -7.42 4.23
C ILE A 81 1.37 -8.05 2.83
N GLY A 82 1.78 -7.36 1.77
CA GLY A 82 1.45 -7.76 0.40
C GLY A 82 1.94 -9.15 -0.01
N ALA A 83 3.18 -9.50 0.38
CA ALA A 83 3.73 -10.83 0.10
C ALA A 83 2.97 -11.95 0.83
N LYS A 84 2.52 -11.69 2.07
CA LYS A 84 1.69 -12.63 2.83
C LYS A 84 0.34 -12.84 2.16
N VAL A 85 -0.31 -11.76 1.71
CA VAL A 85 -1.59 -11.85 0.99
C VAL A 85 -1.45 -12.62 -0.33
N LEU A 86 -0.42 -12.33 -1.13
CA LEU A 86 -0.14 -13.08 -2.35
C LEU A 86 0.08 -14.57 -2.06
N TYR A 87 0.82 -14.89 -1.00
CA TYR A 87 1.07 -16.28 -0.59
C TYR A 87 -0.22 -17.02 -0.21
N GLU A 88 -1.12 -16.40 0.55
CA GLU A 88 -2.41 -17.02 0.91
C GLU A 88 -3.28 -17.25 -0.34
N MET A 89 -3.36 -16.26 -1.24
CA MET A 89 -4.11 -16.38 -2.50
C MET A 89 -3.52 -17.46 -3.42
N TYR A 90 -2.19 -17.53 -3.53
CA TYR A 90 -1.49 -18.61 -4.24
C TYR A 90 -1.75 -19.97 -3.58
N THR A 91 -1.73 -20.05 -2.24
CA THR A 91 -1.97 -21.31 -1.53
C THR A 91 -3.34 -21.89 -1.86
N LYS A 92 -4.35 -21.04 -2.03
CA LYS A 92 -5.71 -21.43 -2.40
C LYS A 92 -5.87 -21.82 -3.87
N TYR A 93 -5.36 -21.00 -4.79
CA TYR A 93 -5.66 -21.13 -6.23
C TYR A 93 -4.56 -21.74 -7.07
N LYS A 94 -3.31 -21.78 -6.57
CA LYS A 94 -2.12 -22.30 -7.25
C LYS A 94 -1.80 -21.63 -8.59
N ASP A 95 -2.33 -20.42 -8.82
CA ASP A 95 -2.09 -19.62 -10.01
C ASP A 95 -0.67 -18.98 -9.95
N THR A 96 0.34 -19.65 -10.52
CA THR A 96 1.76 -19.20 -10.46
C THR A 96 1.99 -17.88 -11.18
N TRP A 97 1.24 -17.62 -12.24
CA TRP A 97 1.39 -16.40 -13.05
C TRP A 97 1.21 -15.13 -12.21
N LEU A 98 0.37 -15.15 -11.17
CA LEU A 98 0.16 -13.98 -10.30
C LEU A 98 1.40 -13.72 -9.44
N VAL A 99 2.08 -14.79 -9.03
CA VAL A 99 3.37 -14.70 -8.31
C VAL A 99 4.43 -14.16 -9.24
N GLU A 100 4.59 -14.74 -10.43
CA GLU A 100 5.53 -14.28 -11.46
C GLU A 100 5.30 -12.80 -11.81
N LEU A 101 4.04 -12.37 -11.87
CA LEU A 101 3.68 -10.99 -12.17
C LEU A 101 4.07 -10.01 -11.04
N LEU A 102 4.00 -10.41 -9.77
CA LEU A 102 4.09 -9.47 -8.64
C LEU A 102 5.35 -9.64 -7.77
N PHE A 103 6.14 -10.70 -7.99
CA PHE A 103 7.26 -11.05 -7.14
C PHE A 103 8.30 -9.92 -7.03
N ASP A 104 8.80 -9.40 -8.15
CA ASP A 104 9.86 -8.38 -8.15
C ASP A 104 9.41 -7.06 -7.50
N ASP A 105 8.13 -6.69 -7.69
CA ASP A 105 7.56 -5.49 -7.06
C ASP A 105 7.46 -5.64 -5.53
N LEU A 106 7.05 -6.82 -5.06
CA LEU A 106 6.95 -7.12 -3.64
C LEU A 106 8.32 -7.30 -2.98
N LEU A 107 9.29 -7.86 -3.70
CA LEU A 107 10.67 -7.97 -3.23
C LEU A 107 11.29 -6.58 -3.07
N ALA A 108 11.15 -5.71 -4.08
CA ALA A 108 11.64 -4.33 -4.00
C ALA A 108 11.05 -3.56 -2.81
N TRP A 109 9.78 -3.83 -2.48
CA TRP A 109 9.15 -3.22 -1.32
C TRP A 109 9.71 -3.72 0.01
N ASN A 110 9.97 -5.03 0.12
CA ASN A 110 10.64 -5.60 1.30
C ASN A 110 12.06 -5.04 1.44
N ASP A 111 12.82 -5.01 0.35
CA ASP A 111 14.17 -4.44 0.33
C ASP A 111 14.16 -2.97 0.75
N TRP A 112 13.17 -2.19 0.30
CA TRP A 112 13.00 -0.81 0.71
C TRP A 112 12.73 -0.67 2.21
N PHE A 113 11.89 -1.52 2.81
CA PHE A 113 11.67 -1.52 4.26
C PHE A 113 12.98 -1.81 5.00
N LEU A 114 13.73 -2.81 4.55
CA LEU A 114 15.02 -3.16 5.15
C LEU A 114 16.05 -2.02 5.02
N SER A 115 16.10 -1.33 3.88
CA SER A 115 17.08 -0.26 3.67
C SER A 115 16.68 1.06 4.35
N SER A 116 15.39 1.35 4.43
CA SER A 116 14.87 2.70 4.73
C SER A 116 14.21 2.82 6.09
N ARG A 117 13.86 1.68 6.72
CA ARG A 117 13.19 1.64 8.03
C ARG A 117 13.96 0.86 9.09
N THR A 118 15.06 0.20 8.74
CA THR A 118 15.88 -0.50 9.74
C THR A 118 16.76 0.46 10.53
N PHE A 119 16.61 0.48 11.85
CA PHE A 119 17.45 1.27 12.76
C PHE A 119 18.43 0.39 13.56
N GLY A 120 19.66 0.88 13.70
CA GLY A 120 20.74 0.19 14.43
C GLY A 120 20.64 0.33 15.95
N PRO A 121 21.41 -0.47 16.73
CA PRO A 121 22.25 -1.60 16.32
C PRO A 121 21.49 -2.93 16.19
N LEU A 122 20.19 -2.95 16.52
CA LEU A 122 19.41 -4.20 16.65
C LEU A 122 18.78 -4.68 15.35
N GLY A 123 18.82 -3.89 14.27
CA GLY A 123 18.23 -4.28 12.99
C GLY A 123 16.70 -4.33 13.04
N LEU A 124 16.08 -3.49 13.88
CA LEU A 124 14.63 -3.43 14.02
C LEU A 124 14.05 -2.43 13.02
N ILE A 125 12.89 -2.77 12.48
CA ILE A 125 12.09 -1.84 11.67
C ILE A 125 11.49 -0.78 12.59
N SER A 126 11.72 0.48 12.23
CA SER A 126 11.12 1.67 12.82
C SER A 126 10.33 2.39 11.74
N LEU A 127 9.02 2.47 11.94
CA LEU A 127 8.12 3.15 11.01
C LEU A 127 8.34 4.66 11.05
N GLY A 128 8.10 5.34 9.94
CA GLY A 128 8.39 6.76 9.81
C GLY A 128 7.85 7.39 8.54
N SER A 129 8.33 8.59 8.27
CA SER A 129 7.98 9.37 7.09
C SER A 129 9.19 10.21 6.70
N ASP A 130 9.55 10.18 5.43
CA ASP A 130 10.75 10.87 4.93
C ASP A 130 10.45 12.35 4.63
N THR A 131 11.41 13.24 4.90
CA THR A 131 11.40 14.59 4.33
C THR A 131 11.87 14.53 2.88
N ILE A 132 11.05 15.02 1.94
CA ILE A 132 11.34 14.98 0.51
C ILE A 132 11.23 16.39 -0.08
N ASP A 133 12.30 16.85 -0.71
CA ASP A 133 12.37 18.17 -1.34
C ASP A 133 11.30 18.32 -2.43
N GLY A 134 10.54 19.41 -2.36
CA GLY A 134 9.48 19.72 -3.32
C GLY A 134 8.21 18.86 -3.21
N TYR A 135 8.12 17.95 -2.24
CA TYR A 135 6.93 17.16 -1.98
C TYR A 135 6.02 17.85 -0.96
N THR A 136 4.77 18.14 -1.34
CA THR A 136 3.86 19.01 -0.60
C THR A 136 2.73 18.24 0.11
N ASP A 137 3.07 17.18 0.83
CA ASP A 137 2.14 16.49 1.74
C ASP A 137 2.37 16.99 3.16
N SER A 138 1.31 17.43 3.84
CA SER A 138 1.41 18.10 5.13
C SER A 138 1.96 17.22 6.26
N SER A 139 1.92 15.90 6.09
CA SER A 139 2.41 14.95 7.08
C SER A 139 3.79 14.37 6.73
N ALA A 140 4.36 14.72 5.56
CA ALA A 140 5.67 14.25 5.17
C ALA A 140 6.76 14.72 6.14
N GLY A 141 7.68 13.84 6.51
CA GLY A 141 8.74 14.11 7.47
C GLY A 141 8.28 14.33 8.92
N SER A 142 7.02 14.01 9.24
CA SER A 142 6.44 14.27 10.56
C SER A 142 6.13 12.99 11.34
N MET A 143 5.99 13.11 12.67
CA MET A 143 5.47 12.03 13.51
C MET A 143 4.10 11.54 13.05
N GLN A 144 3.23 12.45 12.59
CA GLN A 144 1.92 12.06 12.07
C GLN A 144 2.05 11.19 10.80
N GLY A 145 3.04 11.47 9.94
CA GLY A 145 3.35 10.61 8.80
C GLY A 145 3.81 9.22 9.23
N GLY A 146 4.63 9.12 10.28
CA GLY A 146 5.01 7.83 10.87
C GLY A 146 3.83 7.07 11.47
N ARG A 147 2.87 7.77 12.11
CA ARG A 147 1.62 7.18 12.60
C ARG A 147 0.78 6.62 11.44
N PHE A 148 0.69 7.34 10.32
CA PHE A 148 0.02 6.84 9.12
C PHE A 148 0.68 5.57 8.57
N GLU A 149 2.02 5.50 8.56
CA GLU A 149 2.74 4.30 8.11
C GLU A 149 2.48 3.05 8.98
N SER A 150 1.99 3.24 10.21
CA SER A 150 1.61 2.13 11.08
C SER A 150 0.22 1.54 10.80
N GLY A 151 -0.64 2.27 10.08
CA GLY A 151 -2.08 1.98 9.99
C GLY A 151 -2.85 2.25 11.29
N LEU A 152 -2.22 2.84 12.29
CA LEU A 152 -2.77 3.11 13.62
C LEU A 152 -2.71 4.62 13.94
N ASP A 153 -3.31 5.42 13.07
CA ASP A 153 -3.20 6.88 12.97
C ASP A 153 -3.38 7.67 14.28
N ASN A 154 -4.24 7.17 15.17
CA ASN A 154 -4.66 7.79 16.42
C ASN A 154 -4.50 6.86 17.64
N SER A 155 -3.60 5.88 17.54
CA SER A 155 -3.33 4.95 18.63
C SER A 155 -2.63 5.64 19.81
N PRO A 156 -3.04 5.39 21.06
CA PRO A 156 -2.39 5.94 22.25
C PRO A 156 -0.95 5.42 22.43
N MET A 157 -0.51 4.42 21.64
CA MET A 157 0.89 3.98 21.64
C MET A 157 1.87 5.06 21.19
N TYR A 158 1.39 6.11 20.51
CA TYR A 158 2.23 7.14 19.91
C TYR A 158 2.12 8.51 20.59
N ASP A 159 1.33 8.64 21.65
CA ASP A 159 1.09 9.90 22.39
C ASP A 159 2.04 10.10 23.58
#